data_AF-A0A225VEX7-F1
#
_entry.id   AF-A0A225VEX7-F1
#
_cell.length_a   1.000
_cell.length_b   1.000
_cell.length_c   1.000
_cell.angle_alpha   90.00
_cell.angle_beta   90.00
_cell.angle_gamma   90.00
#
_symmetry.space_group_name_H-M   'P 1'
#
loop_
_entity.id
_entity.type
_entity.pdbx_description
1 polymer ?
#
loop_
_entity_poly.entity_id
_entity_poly.type
_entity_poly.pdbx_seq_one_letter_code
_entity_poly.pdbx_strand_id
1 'polypeptide(L)'
;MPHPLPPRPVLVAKQKDDGQEHPVWLTAPSSVSSSRFSACKRRASSLGLLARPQPSPSAAKALVDALHSVSSKTHQRLAKFRSQSDNFMKKSSPRGGWRLPHAMKVNNPIRRATIVSSQRFRWGESDTLQHAEKSFEFHGEDAGAASSYLHIVADGVSSPFGRQSLADCDGMPVSSAILSQEVVRCVHVVLEELTNHNKEPLDQSAFEGAVVDAIKTARINCFQHRKSRLATTLAVSYFNRWTGRLMTFSLGDSKCLVVRNGVVVYETLAVLREFNVPTVVNLREQVVAKDYVVQSFALQEGDVCLTFSDGLGDNVYKKDITAALAAPELWESEGAGLQSVCDQLVNMSKVHEKNPSDEDDVVSERLLYPFATAAVMEYRERTLENTKLTPEGPLDASGVDHMAASLELMERHKGKQTLDRNLLLRRPSRKHHYSLMQLKLMAEMQTKKPDDITLFMTRFVGGCY
;
A
#
# COMPACT_ATOMS: atom_id res chain seq x y z
N MET A 1 -33.08 27.38 73.68
CA MET A 1 -32.92 28.39 72.62
C MET A 1 -31.64 28.12 71.84
N PRO A 2 -31.73 27.49 70.66
CA PRO A 2 -30.76 27.68 69.58
C PRO A 2 -31.44 28.20 68.30
N HIS A 3 -30.75 29.10 67.61
CA HIS A 3 -31.19 29.82 66.41
C HIS A 3 -31.40 28.92 65.18
N PRO A 4 -32.39 29.21 64.31
CA PRO A 4 -32.54 28.54 63.02
C PRO A 4 -31.65 29.18 61.95
N LEU A 5 -31.02 28.32 61.13
CA LEU A 5 -30.22 28.69 59.95
C LEU A 5 -31.11 29.10 58.76
N PRO A 6 -30.62 29.98 57.87
CA PRO A 6 -31.39 30.50 56.72
C PRO A 6 -31.49 29.52 55.54
N PRO A 7 -32.48 29.67 54.65
CA PRO A 7 -32.73 28.75 53.54
C PRO A 7 -31.74 28.96 52.39
N ARG A 8 -31.36 27.84 51.73
CA ARG A 8 -30.54 27.82 50.50
C ARG A 8 -31.35 28.32 49.29
N PRO A 9 -30.71 29.04 48.35
CA PRO A 9 -31.36 29.51 47.13
C PRO A 9 -31.54 28.38 46.10
N VAL A 10 -32.68 28.45 45.40
CA VAL A 10 -33.13 27.58 44.32
C VAL A 10 -32.30 27.85 43.06
N LEU A 11 -31.66 26.82 42.52
CA LEU A 11 -31.01 26.83 41.21
C LEU A 11 -32.07 26.68 40.12
N VAL A 12 -32.27 27.75 39.34
CA VAL A 12 -33.09 27.78 38.14
C VAL A 12 -32.34 27.07 37.01
N ALA A 13 -32.94 25.99 36.50
CA ALA A 13 -32.47 25.25 35.34
C ALA A 13 -32.65 26.08 34.05
N LYS A 14 -31.57 26.26 33.29
CA LYS A 14 -31.64 26.76 31.91
C LYS A 14 -31.95 25.58 30.98
N GLN A 15 -33.16 25.56 30.43
CA GLN A 15 -33.50 24.78 29.24
C GLN A 15 -32.59 25.22 28.08
N LYS A 16 -31.89 24.27 27.48
CA LYS A 16 -31.30 24.41 26.15
C LYS A 16 -32.13 23.55 25.20
N ASP A 17 -32.62 24.21 24.18
CA ASP A 17 -33.44 23.71 23.10
C ASP A 17 -32.53 22.91 22.15
N ASP A 18 -32.69 21.58 22.11
CA ASP A 18 -31.98 20.68 21.19
C ASP A 18 -32.82 20.53 19.92
N GLY A 19 -32.53 21.40 18.95
CA GLY A 19 -32.99 21.25 17.57
C GLY A 19 -32.19 20.16 16.85
N GLN A 20 -32.92 19.27 16.18
CA GLN A 20 -32.42 18.18 15.33
C GLN A 20 -31.32 18.63 14.35
N GLU A 21 -30.15 18.00 14.41
CA GLU A 21 -29.14 18.07 13.35
C GLU A 21 -28.94 16.68 12.71
N HIS A 22 -29.51 16.51 11.52
CA HIS A 22 -29.16 15.44 10.58
C HIS A 22 -27.80 15.75 9.93
N PRO A 23 -26.88 14.78 9.76
CA PRO A 23 -25.74 14.98 8.87
C PRO A 23 -26.19 14.78 7.41
N VAL A 24 -26.60 15.88 6.79
CA VAL A 24 -26.77 15.97 5.34
C VAL A 24 -25.38 16.14 4.72
N TRP A 25 -24.93 15.14 3.96
CA TRP A 25 -23.84 15.33 2.99
C TRP A 25 -24.39 16.19 1.85
N LEU A 26 -24.17 17.50 1.93
CA LEU A 26 -24.54 18.42 0.85
C LEU A 26 -23.53 18.33 -0.29
N THR A 27 -24.06 17.86 -1.41
CA THR A 27 -23.72 18.12 -2.80
C THR A 27 -23.02 19.46 -3.08
N ALA A 28 -22.08 19.43 -4.03
CA ALA A 28 -21.42 20.60 -4.60
C ALA A 28 -22.43 21.62 -5.18
N PRO A 29 -22.15 22.93 -5.11
CA PRO A 29 -23.05 23.94 -5.68
C PRO A 29 -22.93 24.01 -7.20
N SER A 30 -24.09 23.97 -7.85
CA SER A 30 -24.30 24.24 -9.29
C SER A 30 -24.29 25.74 -9.62
N SER A 31 -23.85 26.00 -10.86
CA SER A 31 -23.60 27.26 -11.59
C SER A 31 -24.63 28.39 -11.55
N VAL A 32 -24.16 29.65 -11.66
CA VAL A 32 -24.72 30.66 -12.58
C VAL A 32 -23.64 31.61 -13.17
N SER A 33 -23.63 31.65 -14.51
CA SER A 33 -23.26 32.67 -15.53
C SER A 33 -21.88 33.36 -15.59
N SER A 34 -21.13 32.94 -16.62
CA SER A 34 -20.50 33.73 -17.70
C SER A 34 -19.76 35.04 -17.40
N SER A 35 -18.44 35.01 -17.65
CA SER A 35 -17.79 36.01 -18.52
C SER A 35 -16.48 35.45 -19.11
N ARG A 36 -16.23 35.86 -20.34
CA ARG A 36 -15.15 35.46 -21.26
C ARG A 36 -13.79 35.91 -20.73
N PHE A 37 -12.75 35.07 -20.83
CA PHE A 37 -11.43 35.47 -21.38
C PHE A 37 -10.53 34.25 -21.59
N SER A 38 -10.27 33.99 -22.87
CA SER A 38 -9.03 33.48 -23.50
C SER A 38 -8.27 32.28 -22.91
N ALA A 39 -8.16 31.26 -23.77
CA ALA A 39 -7.15 30.21 -23.78
C ALA A 39 -5.72 30.73 -23.53
N CYS A 40 -4.95 30.00 -22.71
CA CYS A 40 -3.51 29.89 -22.92
C CYS A 40 -2.93 28.64 -22.25
N LYS A 41 -2.46 27.71 -23.10
CA LYS A 41 -1.46 26.68 -22.76
C LYS A 41 -0.29 27.33 -22.00
N ARG A 42 0.16 26.75 -20.89
CA ARG A 42 1.47 27.10 -20.33
C ARG A 42 2.38 25.87 -20.26
N ARG A 43 3.33 25.88 -21.20
CA ARG A 43 4.63 25.21 -21.11
C ARG A 43 5.37 25.66 -19.86
N ALA A 44 6.07 24.73 -19.26
CA ALA A 44 7.16 25.00 -18.34
C ALA A 44 8.31 25.69 -19.10
N SER A 45 8.77 26.83 -18.58
CA SER A 45 10.12 27.33 -18.84
C SER A 45 10.53 28.40 -17.83
N SER A 46 11.69 28.14 -17.20
CA SER A 46 12.71 29.07 -16.72
C SER A 46 12.32 30.25 -15.82
N LEU A 47 12.73 30.17 -14.55
CA LEU A 47 12.96 31.33 -13.70
C LEU A 47 14.45 31.39 -13.32
N GLY A 48 15.12 32.41 -13.86
CA GLY A 48 16.42 32.85 -13.41
C GLY A 48 16.30 33.88 -12.28
N LEU A 49 17.33 33.85 -11.42
CA LEU A 49 17.95 34.97 -10.71
C LEU A 49 17.07 35.87 -9.84
N LEU A 50 16.99 35.50 -8.55
CA LEU A 50 16.95 36.47 -7.45
C LEU A 50 18.04 36.13 -6.42
N ALA A 51 18.67 37.20 -5.93
CA ALA A 51 19.94 37.22 -5.20
C ALA A 51 19.88 36.56 -3.81
N ARG A 52 20.94 35.83 -3.47
CA ARG A 52 21.16 35.14 -2.19
C ARG A 52 21.99 36.02 -1.24
N PRO A 53 21.67 36.12 0.06
CA PRO A 53 22.57 36.75 1.02
C PRO A 53 23.80 35.85 1.26
N GLN A 54 24.98 36.45 1.27
CA GLN A 54 26.26 35.81 1.58
C GLN A 54 26.34 35.43 3.08
N PRO A 55 26.58 34.15 3.44
CA PRO A 55 27.02 33.80 4.78
C PRO A 55 28.54 33.95 4.92
N SER A 56 28.99 34.31 6.12
CA SER A 56 30.40 34.53 6.45
C SER A 56 31.26 33.25 6.33
N PRO A 57 32.53 33.37 5.92
CA PRO A 57 33.38 32.23 5.51
C PRO A 57 33.88 31.32 6.65
N SER A 58 33.55 31.57 7.92
CA SER A 58 34.07 30.75 9.03
C SER A 58 33.19 29.54 9.38
N ALA A 59 31.87 29.61 9.13
CA ALA A 59 30.94 28.52 9.49
C ALA A 59 30.98 27.35 8.50
N ALA A 60 31.18 27.62 7.21
CA ALA A 60 31.26 26.58 6.17
C ALA A 60 32.52 25.72 6.31
N LYS A 61 33.64 26.32 6.74
CA LYS A 61 34.91 25.61 6.94
C LYS A 61 34.85 24.66 8.16
N ALA A 62 34.23 25.11 9.25
CA ALA A 62 34.02 24.28 10.45
C ALA A 62 33.13 23.04 10.20
N LEU A 63 32.17 23.15 9.29
CA LEU A 63 31.24 22.06 8.95
C LEU A 63 31.90 21.01 8.04
N VAL A 64 32.75 21.45 7.10
CA VAL A 64 33.55 20.56 6.24
C VAL A 64 34.62 19.81 7.04
N ASP A 65 35.29 20.48 7.98
CA ASP A 65 36.28 19.86 8.85
C ASP A 65 35.64 18.85 9.83
N ALA A 66 34.41 19.11 10.30
CA ALA A 66 33.64 18.18 11.12
C ALA A 66 33.20 16.93 10.33
N LEU A 67 32.82 17.06 9.07
CA LEU A 67 32.42 15.94 8.22
C LEU A 67 33.61 15.05 7.82
N HIS A 68 34.79 15.62 7.55
CA HIS A 68 36.02 14.84 7.30
C HIS A 68 36.54 14.11 8.55
N SER A 69 36.37 14.70 9.74
CA SER A 69 36.73 14.09 11.03
C SER A 69 35.85 12.88 11.39
N VAL A 70 34.56 12.92 11.02
CA VAL A 70 33.63 11.79 11.25
C VAL A 70 33.90 10.65 10.26
N SER A 71 34.10 10.94 8.97
CA SER A 71 34.36 9.93 7.94
C SER A 71 35.62 9.08 8.22
N SER A 72 36.70 9.72 8.68
CA SER A 72 37.97 9.03 8.99
C SER A 72 37.89 8.12 10.23
N LYS A 73 37.12 8.51 11.25
CA LYS A 73 36.92 7.68 12.47
C LYS A 73 36.02 6.48 12.23
N THR A 74 35.04 6.56 11.32
CA THR A 74 34.17 5.43 10.97
C THR A 74 34.92 4.38 10.14
N HIS A 75 35.77 4.81 9.21
CA HIS A 75 36.64 3.90 8.45
C HIS A 75 37.69 3.20 9.32
N GLN A 76 38.30 3.89 10.30
CA GLN A 76 39.23 3.24 11.24
C GLN A 76 38.55 2.25 12.19
N ARG A 77 37.27 2.46 12.56
CA ARG A 77 36.50 1.50 13.37
C ARG A 77 36.09 0.27 12.57
N LEU A 78 35.67 0.43 11.31
CA LEU A 78 35.33 -0.71 10.43
C LEU A 78 36.56 -1.56 10.06
N ALA A 79 37.74 -0.95 9.92
CA ALA A 79 38.98 -1.69 9.69
C ALA A 79 39.41 -2.54 10.92
N LYS A 80 39.13 -2.08 12.14
CA LYS A 80 39.40 -2.86 13.37
C LYS A 80 38.41 -4.03 13.60
N PHE A 81 37.17 -3.92 13.12
CA PHE A 81 36.19 -5.02 13.21
C PHE A 81 36.49 -6.18 12.24
N ARG A 82 37.13 -5.92 11.10
CA ARG A 82 37.55 -6.97 10.15
C ARG A 82 38.81 -7.75 10.57
N SER A 83 39.53 -7.29 11.61
CA SER A 83 40.75 -7.93 12.10
C SER A 83 40.52 -8.84 13.33
N GLN A 84 39.31 -8.90 13.88
CA GLN A 84 39.00 -9.69 15.08
C GLN A 84 38.03 -10.86 14.86
N SER A 85 37.57 -11.10 13.63
CA SER A 85 36.60 -12.17 13.33
C SER A 85 37.21 -13.56 13.08
N ASP A 86 38.54 -13.70 13.01
CA ASP A 86 39.19 -14.98 12.66
C ASP A 86 39.51 -15.89 13.86
N ASN A 87 39.16 -15.53 15.09
CA ASN A 87 39.52 -16.30 16.30
C ASN A 87 38.35 -16.78 17.16
N PHE A 88 37.11 -16.79 16.66
CA PHE A 88 35.95 -17.22 17.46
C PHE A 88 35.07 -18.28 16.78
N MET A 89 35.69 -19.32 16.23
CA MET A 89 35.04 -20.59 15.93
C MET A 89 35.39 -21.60 17.03
N LYS A 90 34.57 -21.69 18.08
CA LYS A 90 34.34 -22.91 18.89
C LYS A 90 33.34 -22.66 20.04
N LYS A 91 32.26 -23.46 20.04
CA LYS A 91 31.27 -23.71 21.14
C LYS A 91 30.32 -22.53 21.39
N SER A 92 28.99 -22.66 21.49
CA SER A 92 28.14 -23.71 22.05
C SER A 92 26.69 -23.54 21.60
N SER A 93 25.95 -24.64 21.38
CA SER A 93 24.48 -24.65 21.27
C SER A 93 23.81 -24.42 22.64
N PRO A 94 22.60 -23.83 22.67
CA PRO A 94 21.58 -24.36 23.57
C PRO A 94 20.21 -24.57 22.91
N ARG A 95 19.56 -25.62 23.41
CA ARG A 95 18.19 -26.06 23.13
C ARG A 95 17.16 -25.08 23.71
N GLY A 96 16.07 -24.88 22.97
CA GLY A 96 14.81 -24.29 23.45
C GLY A 96 14.02 -23.75 22.25
N GLY A 97 12.91 -24.30 21.80
CA GLY A 97 11.86 -25.02 22.51
C GLY A 97 10.59 -24.16 22.58
N TRP A 98 10.06 -23.71 21.43
CA TRP A 98 8.76 -23.02 21.37
C TRP A 98 7.77 -23.85 20.56
N ARG A 99 6.71 -24.30 21.26
CA ARG A 99 5.57 -25.04 20.71
C ARG A 99 4.59 -24.07 20.06
N LEU A 100 4.22 -24.34 18.81
CA LEU A 100 3.07 -23.73 18.14
C LEU A 100 1.78 -24.50 18.49
N PRO A 101 0.63 -23.84 18.68
CA PRO A 101 -0.63 -24.51 18.96
C PRO A 101 -1.19 -25.25 17.73
N HIS A 102 -1.81 -26.39 18.04
CA HIS A 102 -2.47 -27.32 17.11
C HIS A 102 -3.68 -26.69 16.40
N ALA A 103 -3.64 -26.64 15.06
CA ALA A 103 -4.76 -26.98 14.18
C ALA A 103 -4.37 -26.78 12.71
N MET A 104 -3.88 -27.84 12.05
CA MET A 104 -4.07 -28.19 10.63
C MET A 104 -3.14 -29.36 10.31
N LYS A 105 -3.61 -30.58 10.61
CA LYS A 105 -3.00 -31.82 10.12
C LYS A 105 -3.54 -32.07 8.71
N VAL A 106 -2.76 -31.73 7.70
CA VAL A 106 -2.99 -32.22 6.33
C VAL A 106 -2.19 -33.51 6.17
N ASN A 107 -2.88 -34.64 6.24
CA ASN A 107 -2.32 -35.94 5.85
C ASN A 107 -2.20 -35.97 4.32
N ASN A 108 -0.98 -35.99 3.79
CA ASN A 108 -0.75 -36.40 2.41
C ASN A 108 0.20 -37.62 2.39
N PRO A 109 -0.18 -38.73 1.73
CA PRO A 109 0.67 -39.90 1.65
C PRO A 109 1.86 -39.63 0.73
N ILE A 110 3.02 -40.11 1.14
CA ILE A 110 4.28 -40.11 0.40
C ILE A 110 4.04 -40.83 -0.95
N ARG A 111 3.85 -40.04 -2.02
CA ARG A 111 4.06 -40.51 -3.40
C ARG A 111 5.45 -40.05 -3.83
N ARG A 112 6.24 -41.01 -4.30
CA ARG A 112 7.60 -40.82 -4.82
C ARG A 112 7.64 -39.65 -5.80
N ALA A 113 8.62 -38.78 -5.60
CA ALA A 113 8.93 -37.66 -6.49
C ALA A 113 9.27 -38.19 -7.89
N THR A 114 8.38 -37.96 -8.85
CA THR A 114 8.73 -37.93 -10.26
C THR A 114 9.68 -36.77 -10.47
N ILE A 115 10.84 -37.04 -11.06
CA ILE A 115 11.83 -36.04 -11.44
C ILE A 115 11.20 -35.17 -12.52
N VAL A 116 10.64 -34.02 -12.13
CA VAL A 116 10.27 -32.96 -13.06
C VAL A 116 11.57 -32.29 -13.49
N SER A 117 11.89 -32.34 -14.79
CA SER A 117 13.06 -31.69 -15.37
C SER A 117 13.08 -30.22 -14.98
N SER A 118 14.02 -29.85 -14.10
CA SER A 118 14.17 -28.49 -13.58
C SER A 118 14.85 -27.59 -14.61
N GLN A 119 14.19 -27.32 -15.73
CA GLN A 119 14.51 -26.14 -16.53
C GLN A 119 14.02 -24.94 -15.73
N ARG A 120 14.89 -24.38 -14.88
CA ARG A 120 14.61 -23.10 -14.23
C ARG A 120 14.66 -22.03 -15.30
N PHE A 121 13.57 -21.27 -15.45
CA PHE A 121 13.51 -20.14 -16.36
C PHE A 121 14.64 -19.16 -16.02
N ARG A 122 15.56 -18.95 -16.95
CA ARG A 122 16.65 -17.99 -16.84
C ARG A 122 16.57 -17.11 -18.07
N TRP A 123 16.53 -15.80 -17.85
CA TRP A 123 16.52 -14.87 -18.97
C TRP A 123 17.88 -14.14 -19.11
N GLY A 124 18.31 -14.00 -20.35
CA GLY A 124 19.54 -13.34 -20.79
C GLY A 124 19.44 -11.81 -20.74
N GLU A 125 20.56 -11.10 -20.97
CA GLU A 125 20.54 -9.64 -21.19
C GLU A 125 19.86 -9.28 -22.52
N SER A 126 19.82 -10.24 -23.44
CA SER A 126 19.25 -10.16 -24.77
C SER A 126 17.77 -10.58 -24.85
N ASP A 127 17.20 -11.10 -23.77
CA ASP A 127 15.81 -11.53 -23.77
C ASP A 127 14.89 -10.32 -23.73
N THR A 128 13.97 -10.25 -24.69
CA THR A 128 13.05 -9.13 -24.88
C THR A 128 11.90 -9.20 -23.87
N LEU A 129 12.16 -8.82 -22.62
CA LEU A 129 11.08 -8.58 -21.66
C LEU A 129 10.15 -7.48 -22.18
N GLN A 130 8.85 -7.74 -22.16
CA GLN A 130 7.87 -6.72 -22.47
C GLN A 130 7.49 -5.99 -21.18
N HIS A 131 7.56 -4.67 -21.21
CA HIS A 131 7.24 -3.80 -20.09
C HIS A 131 6.04 -2.92 -20.43
N ALA A 132 5.20 -2.67 -19.45
CA ALA A 132 4.16 -1.67 -19.53
C ALA A 132 4.01 -0.98 -18.18
N GLU A 133 3.65 0.30 -18.23
CA GLU A 133 3.45 1.09 -17.04
C GLU A 133 2.35 2.11 -17.27
N LYS A 134 1.62 2.42 -16.20
CA LYS A 134 0.64 3.48 -16.22
C LYS A 134 0.39 3.99 -14.81
N SER A 135 0.26 5.31 -14.70
CA SER A 135 -0.20 5.97 -13.49
C SER A 135 -1.44 6.83 -13.76
N PHE A 136 -2.20 7.06 -12.70
CA PHE A 136 -3.27 8.03 -12.61
C PHE A 136 -3.19 8.71 -11.24
N GLU A 137 -3.14 10.04 -11.26
CA GLU A 137 -3.06 10.86 -10.06
C GLU A 137 -4.45 11.40 -9.72
N PHE A 138 -4.96 11.02 -8.56
CA PHE A 138 -6.13 11.61 -7.92
C PHE A 138 -5.71 12.54 -6.77
N HIS A 139 -4.85 12.04 -5.87
CA HIS A 139 -4.25 12.79 -4.76
C HIS A 139 -2.79 13.17 -5.03
N GLY A 140 -2.09 12.43 -5.89
CA GLY A 140 -0.69 12.66 -6.25
C GLY A 140 0.30 12.26 -5.16
N GLU A 141 -0.05 11.28 -4.32
CA GLU A 141 0.77 10.77 -3.21
C GLU A 141 1.50 9.46 -3.52
N ASP A 142 1.06 8.75 -4.55
CA ASP A 142 1.76 7.61 -5.13
C ASP A 142 3.14 7.99 -5.70
N ALA A 143 4.07 7.05 -5.60
CA ALA A 143 5.35 7.09 -6.31
C ALA A 143 5.71 5.69 -6.81
N GLY A 144 6.42 5.63 -7.93
CA GLY A 144 6.86 4.36 -8.48
C GLY A 144 8.12 4.48 -9.33
N ALA A 145 8.83 3.36 -9.47
CA ALA A 145 9.95 3.21 -10.38
C ALA A 145 9.98 1.77 -10.90
N ALA A 146 10.29 1.61 -12.19
CA ALA A 146 10.44 0.31 -12.82
C ALA A 146 11.69 0.25 -13.70
N SER A 147 12.23 -0.95 -13.85
CA SER A 147 13.30 -1.27 -14.79
C SER A 147 13.07 -2.66 -15.36
N SER A 148 14.01 -3.16 -16.16
CA SER A 148 13.94 -4.53 -16.71
C SER A 148 13.98 -5.63 -15.65
N TYR A 149 14.34 -5.31 -14.40
CA TYR A 149 14.55 -6.30 -13.35
C TYR A 149 13.92 -5.92 -12.00
N LEU A 150 13.17 -4.82 -11.91
CA LEU A 150 12.42 -4.50 -10.71
C LEU A 150 11.18 -3.65 -11.01
N HIS A 151 10.20 -3.75 -10.12
CA HIS A 151 9.13 -2.77 -9.92
C HIS A 151 9.15 -2.31 -8.46
N ILE A 152 8.96 -1.01 -8.23
CA ILE A 152 8.82 -0.43 -6.89
C ILE A 152 7.59 0.47 -6.92
N VAL A 153 6.65 0.24 -6.00
CA VAL A 153 5.47 1.08 -5.81
C VAL A 153 5.42 1.48 -4.33
N ALA A 154 5.26 2.76 -4.06
CA ALA A 154 5.03 3.30 -2.73
C ALA A 154 3.79 4.19 -2.78
N ASP A 155 2.78 3.83 -2.01
CA ASP A 155 1.49 4.52 -2.00
C ASP A 155 1.42 5.39 -0.74
N GLY A 156 1.25 6.69 -0.97
CA GLY A 156 1.26 7.68 0.09
C GLY A 156 -0.07 7.69 0.82
N VAL A 157 -0.04 7.41 2.13
CA VAL A 157 -1.27 7.40 2.92
C VAL A 157 -1.59 8.82 3.33
N SER A 158 -2.64 9.37 2.72
CA SER A 158 -3.30 10.58 3.18
C SER A 158 -3.78 10.37 4.61
N SER A 159 -3.22 11.10 5.58
CA SER A 159 -3.90 11.23 6.87
C SER A 159 -5.25 11.86 6.55
N PRO A 160 -6.39 11.25 6.93
CA PRO A 160 -7.65 11.98 6.83
C PRO A 160 -7.42 13.26 7.61
N PHE A 161 -7.55 14.39 6.94
CA PHE A 161 -7.56 15.70 7.56
C PHE A 161 -8.81 15.74 8.44
N GLY A 162 -8.77 15.06 9.59
CA GLY A 162 -9.81 15.20 10.59
C GLY A 162 -9.90 16.69 10.91
N ARG A 163 -11.08 17.17 11.29
CA ARG A 163 -11.27 18.54 11.81
C ARG A 163 -10.39 18.88 13.04
N GLN A 164 -9.54 17.94 13.48
CA GLN A 164 -8.52 18.05 14.51
C GLN A 164 -7.10 17.81 13.97
N SER A 165 -6.89 17.84 12.65
CA SER A 165 -5.56 18.03 12.08
C SER A 165 -5.05 19.33 12.70
N LEU A 166 -3.93 19.25 13.40
CA LEU A 166 -3.21 20.36 14.02
C LEU A 166 -2.66 21.33 12.95
N ALA A 167 -3.47 21.67 11.93
CA ALA A 167 -3.27 22.81 11.05
C ALA A 167 -3.23 24.12 11.87
N ASP A 168 -3.80 24.12 13.07
CA ASP A 168 -3.78 25.28 13.97
C ASP A 168 -2.52 25.44 14.81
N CYS A 169 -1.49 24.57 14.70
CA CYS A 169 -0.33 24.70 15.60
C CYS A 169 1.07 24.71 15.00
N ASP A 170 1.34 24.31 13.74
CA ASP A 170 2.76 24.24 13.33
C ASP A 170 3.07 24.16 11.81
N GLY A 171 2.32 24.89 10.98
CA GLY A 171 2.68 25.14 9.57
C GLY A 171 1.92 24.34 8.52
N MET A 172 2.23 24.60 7.25
CA MET A 172 1.52 24.03 6.10
C MET A 172 1.65 22.49 6.07
N PRO A 173 0.54 21.76 5.84
CA PRO A 173 0.59 20.31 5.72
C PRO A 173 1.52 19.90 4.56
N VAL A 174 2.30 18.85 4.81
CA VAL A 174 3.24 18.27 3.83
C VAL A 174 2.62 16.97 3.34
N SER A 175 2.55 16.78 2.03
CA SER A 175 2.01 15.57 1.41
C SER A 175 2.91 14.35 1.66
N SER A 176 2.26 13.18 1.79
CA SER A 176 2.96 11.88 1.90
C SER A 176 3.78 11.55 0.65
N ALA A 177 3.50 12.18 -0.49
CA ALA A 177 4.26 12.07 -1.74
C ALA A 177 5.79 12.23 -1.54
N ILE A 178 6.22 13.14 -0.65
CA ILE A 178 7.65 13.35 -0.37
C ILE A 178 8.30 12.09 0.18
N LEU A 179 7.63 11.40 1.10
CA LEU A 179 8.14 10.17 1.68
C LEU A 179 8.04 9.01 0.66
N SER A 180 6.94 8.90 -0.08
CA SER A 180 6.76 7.89 -1.14
C SER A 180 7.90 7.98 -2.17
N GLN A 181 8.15 9.17 -2.72
CA GLN A 181 9.21 9.40 -3.70
C GLN A 181 10.60 9.07 -3.15
N GLU A 182 10.89 9.48 -1.91
CA GLU A 182 12.19 9.27 -1.32
C GLU A 182 12.46 7.79 -0.98
N VAL A 183 11.43 7.06 -0.53
CA VAL A 183 11.52 5.60 -0.32
C VAL A 183 11.78 4.90 -1.66
N VAL A 184 11.01 5.21 -2.71
CA VAL A 184 11.21 4.64 -4.05
C VAL A 184 12.63 4.91 -4.54
N ARG A 185 13.10 6.15 -4.43
CA ARG A 185 14.44 6.56 -4.88
C ARG A 185 15.54 5.81 -4.13
N CYS A 186 15.47 5.73 -2.80
CA CYS A 186 16.48 5.02 -2.01
C CYS A 186 16.50 3.52 -2.30
N VAL A 187 15.34 2.89 -2.47
CA VAL A 187 15.24 1.45 -2.80
C VAL A 187 15.78 1.19 -4.21
N HIS A 188 15.45 2.03 -5.17
CA HIS A 188 15.94 1.91 -6.55
C HIS A 188 17.48 1.96 -6.58
N VAL A 189 18.06 3.01 -5.99
CA VAL A 189 19.53 3.20 -5.97
C VAL A 189 20.25 2.04 -5.28
N VAL A 190 19.79 1.60 -4.10
CA VAL A 190 20.50 0.54 -3.38
C VAL A 190 20.46 -0.80 -4.13
N LEU A 191 19.34 -1.12 -4.78
CA LEU A 191 19.22 -2.37 -5.55
C LEU A 191 20.03 -2.31 -6.84
N GLU A 192 20.04 -1.16 -7.52
CA GLU A 192 20.84 -0.94 -8.72
C GLU A 192 22.35 -1.05 -8.43
N GLU A 193 22.83 -0.42 -7.35
CA GLU A 193 24.22 -0.48 -6.91
C GLU A 193 24.63 -1.88 -6.46
N LEU A 194 23.82 -2.52 -5.60
CA LEU A 194 24.15 -3.83 -5.03
C LEU A 194 24.18 -4.94 -6.08
N THR A 195 23.34 -4.82 -7.11
CA THR A 195 23.22 -5.85 -8.15
C THR A 195 23.99 -5.50 -9.42
N ASN A 196 24.62 -4.31 -9.48
CA ASN A 196 25.22 -3.75 -10.69
C ASN A 196 24.29 -3.91 -11.90
N HIS A 197 23.07 -3.40 -11.79
CA HIS A 197 22.03 -3.56 -12.80
C HIS A 197 21.69 -5.04 -13.10
N ASN A 198 21.47 -5.84 -12.05
CA ASN A 198 21.17 -7.28 -12.13
C ASN A 198 22.30 -8.14 -12.73
N LYS A 199 23.54 -7.63 -12.83
CA LYS A 199 24.73 -8.37 -13.27
C LYS A 199 25.37 -9.20 -12.16
N GLU A 200 25.02 -8.94 -10.91
CA GLU A 200 25.47 -9.70 -9.76
C GLU A 200 24.29 -10.41 -9.09
N PRO A 201 24.48 -11.63 -8.54
CA PRO A 201 23.42 -12.37 -7.88
C PRO A 201 23.06 -11.72 -6.53
N LEU A 202 21.76 -11.67 -6.25
CA LEU A 202 21.23 -11.19 -4.97
C LEU A 202 20.43 -12.29 -4.28
N ASP A 203 20.83 -12.68 -3.07
CA ASP A 203 20.03 -13.58 -2.26
C ASP A 203 18.90 -12.86 -1.51
N GLN A 204 17.96 -13.62 -0.95
CA GLN A 204 16.79 -13.07 -0.28
C GLN A 204 17.14 -12.25 0.97
N SER A 205 18.17 -12.64 1.73
CA SER A 205 18.56 -11.93 2.96
C SER A 205 19.23 -10.59 2.64
N ALA A 206 20.06 -10.56 1.60
CA ALA A 206 20.69 -9.34 1.10
C ALA A 206 19.65 -8.40 0.49
N PHE A 207 18.68 -8.93 -0.26
CA PHE A 207 17.54 -8.16 -0.77
C PHE A 207 16.73 -7.52 0.35
N GLU A 208 16.33 -8.29 1.37
CA GLU A 208 15.60 -7.80 2.54
C GLU A 208 16.40 -6.71 3.28
N GLY A 209 17.67 -6.97 3.56
CA GLY A 209 18.56 -6.02 4.24
C GLY A 209 18.70 -4.70 3.47
N ALA A 210 18.88 -4.78 2.15
CA ALA A 210 19.01 -3.61 1.27
C ALA A 210 17.75 -2.74 1.30
N VAL A 211 16.57 -3.34 1.14
CA VAL A 211 15.29 -2.60 1.18
C VAL A 211 15.07 -1.94 2.54
N VAL A 212 15.35 -2.65 3.64
CA VAL A 212 15.21 -2.12 5.00
C VAL A 212 16.19 -0.95 5.26
N ASP A 213 17.42 -1.04 4.77
CA ASP A 213 18.41 0.03 4.92
C ASP A 213 18.11 1.24 4.03
N ALA A 214 17.54 1.02 2.85
CA ALA A 214 17.00 2.10 2.01
C ALA A 214 15.83 2.82 2.70
N ILE A 215 14.90 2.11 3.34
CA ILE A 215 13.82 2.72 4.14
C ILE A 215 14.39 3.58 5.27
N LYS A 216 15.41 3.11 5.99
CA LYS A 216 16.07 3.91 7.03
C LYS A 216 16.69 5.19 6.46
N THR A 217 17.34 5.08 5.30
CA THR A 217 17.98 6.21 4.61
C THR A 217 16.93 7.24 4.17
N ALA A 218 15.83 6.80 3.56
CA ALA A 218 14.72 7.68 3.16
C ALA A 218 14.13 8.42 4.37
N ARG A 219 13.92 7.73 5.50
CA ARG A 219 13.44 8.35 6.75
C ARG A 219 14.39 9.43 7.28
N ILE A 220 15.71 9.21 7.17
CA ILE A 220 16.72 10.20 7.57
C ILE A 220 16.66 11.42 6.65
N ASN A 221 16.55 11.22 5.33
CA ASN A 221 16.49 12.30 4.35
C ASN A 221 15.20 13.14 4.50
N CYS A 222 14.08 12.51 4.89
CA CYS A 222 12.83 13.20 5.16
C CYS A 222 12.69 13.71 6.61
N PHE A 223 13.70 13.57 7.48
CA PHE A 223 13.58 13.86 8.92
C PHE A 223 13.25 15.33 9.24
N GLN A 224 13.53 16.25 8.33
CA GLN A 224 13.11 17.65 8.42
C GLN A 224 11.59 17.81 8.49
N HIS A 225 10.82 16.85 7.93
CA HIS A 225 9.35 16.83 7.93
C HIS A 225 8.76 16.02 9.09
N ARG A 226 9.53 15.64 10.13
CA ARG A 226 9.07 14.78 11.24
C ARG A 226 7.87 15.31 12.03
N LYS A 227 7.57 16.61 11.95
CA LYS A 227 6.36 17.21 12.55
C LYS A 227 5.10 16.84 11.76
N SER A 228 5.24 16.62 10.45
CA SER A 228 4.17 16.18 9.56
C SER A 228 3.86 14.70 9.73
N ARG A 229 2.62 14.31 9.47
CA ARG A 229 2.16 12.91 9.53
C ARG A 229 2.34 12.25 8.15
N LEU A 230 3.59 12.08 7.73
CA LEU A 230 3.91 11.39 6.48
C LEU A 230 3.90 9.88 6.69
N ALA A 231 3.23 9.17 5.79
CA ALA A 231 3.18 7.72 5.79
C ALA A 231 3.09 7.18 4.35
N THR A 232 3.72 6.04 4.08
CA THR A 232 3.62 5.37 2.78
C THR A 232 3.71 3.86 2.94
N THR A 233 3.04 3.12 2.08
CA THR A 233 3.23 1.67 1.92
C THR A 233 4.44 1.41 1.01
N LEU A 234 4.82 0.14 0.82
CA LEU A 234 5.88 -0.23 -0.11
C LEU A 234 5.67 -1.65 -0.63
N ALA A 235 5.62 -1.78 -1.96
CA ALA A 235 5.76 -3.04 -2.67
C ALA A 235 7.01 -2.99 -3.57
N VAL A 236 7.93 -3.93 -3.37
CA VAL A 236 9.11 -4.12 -4.24
C VAL A 236 9.01 -5.49 -4.86
N SER A 237 9.11 -5.58 -6.18
CA SER A 237 9.21 -6.81 -6.95
C SER A 237 10.56 -6.81 -7.65
N TYR A 238 11.46 -7.73 -7.30
CA TYR A 238 12.76 -7.87 -7.93
C TYR A 238 12.84 -9.19 -8.70
N PHE A 239 13.21 -9.10 -9.97
CA PHE A 239 13.32 -10.21 -10.90
C PHE A 239 14.76 -10.71 -10.94
N ASN A 240 15.04 -11.74 -10.16
CA ASN A 240 16.36 -12.33 -10.05
C ASN A 240 16.62 -13.28 -11.23
N ARG A 241 17.35 -12.79 -12.23
CA ARG A 241 17.68 -13.56 -13.45
C ARG A 241 18.58 -14.77 -13.20
N TRP A 242 19.42 -14.71 -12.15
CA TRP A 242 20.36 -15.78 -11.80
C TRP A 242 19.66 -17.02 -11.26
N THR A 243 18.58 -16.80 -10.52
CA THR A 243 17.79 -17.87 -9.90
C THR A 243 16.51 -18.19 -10.65
N GLY A 244 16.05 -17.30 -11.53
CA GLY A 244 14.75 -17.42 -12.19
C GLY A 244 13.58 -17.14 -11.26
N ARG A 245 13.80 -16.31 -10.23
CA ARG A 245 12.84 -16.11 -9.14
C ARG A 245 12.44 -14.65 -9.03
N LEU A 246 11.18 -14.43 -8.76
CA LEU A 246 10.66 -13.19 -8.20
C LEU A 246 10.95 -13.18 -6.70
N MET A 247 11.53 -12.09 -6.21
CA MET A 247 11.61 -11.77 -4.79
C MET A 247 10.74 -10.54 -4.53
N THR A 248 9.84 -10.61 -3.56
CA THR A 248 8.95 -9.50 -3.22
C THR A 248 9.13 -9.06 -1.79
N PHE A 249 9.12 -7.75 -1.57
CA PHE A 249 9.02 -7.12 -0.26
C PHE A 249 7.68 -6.39 -0.19
N SER A 250 6.85 -6.72 0.79
CA SER A 250 5.51 -6.13 0.95
C SER A 250 5.35 -5.54 2.35
N LEU A 251 5.03 -4.25 2.40
CA LEU A 251 4.71 -3.50 3.60
C LEU A 251 3.48 -2.63 3.29
N GLY A 252 2.34 -2.93 3.91
CA GLY A 252 1.05 -2.32 3.54
C GLY A 252 0.28 -3.16 2.52
N ASP A 253 -0.60 -2.53 1.75
CA ASP A 253 -1.61 -3.14 0.88
C ASP A 253 -1.39 -2.95 -0.61
N SER A 254 -0.33 -2.26 -1.04
CA SER A 254 0.17 -2.39 -2.41
C SER A 254 0.58 -3.84 -2.68
N LYS A 255 0.29 -4.36 -3.88
CA LYS A 255 0.41 -5.79 -4.20
C LYS A 255 1.28 -6.06 -5.41
N CYS A 256 1.77 -7.30 -5.45
CA CYS A 256 2.32 -7.92 -6.65
C CYS A 256 1.59 -9.23 -6.96
N LEU A 257 1.24 -9.40 -8.24
CA LEU A 257 0.58 -10.60 -8.78
C LEU A 257 1.44 -11.24 -9.86
N VAL A 258 1.42 -12.57 -9.96
CA VAL A 258 1.83 -13.27 -11.18
C VAL A 258 0.62 -13.96 -11.78
N VAL A 259 0.33 -13.64 -13.03
CA VAL A 259 -0.71 -14.25 -13.84
C VAL A 259 -0.06 -15.14 -14.88
N ARG A 260 -0.52 -16.39 -14.94
CA ARG A 260 -0.09 -17.40 -15.91
C ARG A 260 -1.32 -17.97 -16.59
N ASN A 261 -1.37 -17.89 -17.91
CA ASN A 261 -2.48 -18.42 -18.72
C ASN A 261 -3.86 -17.93 -18.22
N GLY A 262 -3.97 -16.63 -17.92
CA GLY A 262 -5.21 -16.03 -17.41
C GLY A 262 -5.58 -16.44 -15.97
N VAL A 263 -4.66 -17.02 -15.19
CA VAL A 263 -4.91 -17.40 -13.79
C VAL A 263 -3.88 -16.77 -12.87
N VAL A 264 -4.31 -16.19 -11.74
CA VAL A 264 -3.41 -15.71 -10.69
C VAL A 264 -2.75 -16.91 -10.00
N VAL A 265 -1.46 -17.13 -10.26
CA VAL A 265 -0.66 -18.21 -9.67
C VAL A 265 0.17 -17.73 -8.46
N TYR A 266 0.33 -16.42 -8.32
CA TYR A 266 0.99 -15.79 -7.19
C TYR A 266 0.33 -14.46 -6.85
N GLU A 267 0.24 -14.17 -5.57
CA GLU A 267 -0.25 -12.90 -5.02
C GLU A 267 0.50 -12.63 -3.71
N THR A 268 1.06 -11.44 -3.53
CA THR A 268 1.73 -11.06 -2.28
C THR A 268 0.75 -10.92 -1.12
N LEU A 269 1.24 -11.10 0.11
CA LEU A 269 0.47 -10.79 1.31
C LEU A 269 0.42 -9.27 1.54
N ALA A 270 -0.78 -8.69 1.61
CA ALA A 270 -0.97 -7.34 2.14
C ALA A 270 -0.81 -7.36 3.65
N VAL A 271 0.03 -6.49 4.20
CA VAL A 271 0.37 -6.44 5.63
C VAL A 271 -0.43 -5.33 6.31
N LEU A 272 -1.54 -5.73 6.91
CA LEU A 272 -2.55 -4.83 7.46
C LEU A 272 -2.56 -4.89 8.99
N ARG A 273 -2.87 -3.77 9.65
CA ARG A 273 -3.18 -3.76 11.09
C ARG A 273 -4.64 -4.10 11.33
N GLU A 274 -5.51 -3.55 10.49
CA GLU A 274 -6.95 -3.81 10.39
C GLU A 274 -7.40 -3.62 8.93
N PHE A 275 -8.64 -3.97 8.60
CA PHE A 275 -9.22 -3.67 7.29
C PHE A 275 -9.01 -2.20 6.91
N ASN A 276 -8.48 -1.94 5.71
CA ASN A 276 -8.17 -0.61 5.19
C ASN A 276 -7.25 0.23 6.12
N VAL A 277 -6.41 -0.43 6.93
CA VAL A 277 -5.40 0.21 7.76
C VAL A 277 -4.06 -0.50 7.52
N PRO A 278 -3.33 -0.10 6.47
CA PRO A 278 -2.06 -0.74 6.15
C PRO A 278 -1.00 -0.49 7.22
N THR A 279 -0.02 -1.38 7.25
CA THR A 279 1.28 -1.08 7.83
C THR A 279 2.00 -0.10 6.91
N VAL A 280 2.72 0.85 7.48
CA VAL A 280 3.29 1.98 6.72
C VAL A 280 4.69 2.33 7.20
N VAL A 281 5.54 2.73 6.28
CA VAL A 281 6.76 3.50 6.56
C VAL A 281 6.32 4.89 7.01
N ASN A 282 6.83 5.35 8.15
CA ASN A 282 6.57 6.70 8.64
C ASN A 282 7.82 7.26 9.35
N LEU A 283 7.81 8.55 9.67
CA LEU A 283 8.96 9.23 10.27
C LEU A 283 9.13 9.01 11.78
N ARG A 284 8.16 8.37 12.45
CA ARG A 284 8.13 8.19 13.91
C ARG A 284 8.63 6.82 14.35
N GLU A 285 8.08 5.77 13.75
CA GLU A 285 8.37 4.38 14.10
C GLU A 285 9.36 3.78 13.09
N GLN A 286 10.31 3.00 13.60
CA GLN A 286 11.23 2.25 12.75
C GLN A 286 10.54 0.96 12.29
N VAL A 287 10.70 0.64 11.00
CA VAL A 287 10.25 -0.64 10.44
C VAL A 287 11.05 -1.78 11.06
N VAL A 288 10.34 -2.78 11.58
CA VAL A 288 10.89 -4.02 12.12
C VAL A 288 10.37 -5.23 11.36
N ALA A 289 11.01 -6.41 11.51
CA ALA A 289 10.72 -7.61 10.72
C ALA A 289 9.27 -8.12 10.80
N LYS A 290 8.48 -7.69 11.80
CA LYS A 290 7.05 -8.02 11.89
C LYS A 290 6.15 -7.12 11.03
N ASP A 291 6.67 -6.02 10.52
CA ASP A 291 5.91 -4.98 9.81
C ASP A 291 5.83 -5.23 8.30
N TYR A 292 6.60 -6.19 7.78
CA TYR A 292 6.66 -6.51 6.35
C TYR A 292 6.76 -8.02 6.14
N VAL A 293 6.57 -8.45 4.89
CA VAL A 293 6.77 -9.83 4.46
C VAL A 293 7.70 -9.87 3.27
N VAL A 294 8.68 -10.76 3.30
CA VAL A 294 9.52 -11.10 2.13
C VAL A 294 9.12 -12.48 1.62
N GLN A 295 8.85 -12.58 0.33
CA GLN A 295 8.44 -13.82 -0.32
C GLN A 295 9.27 -14.06 -1.58
N SER A 296 9.30 -15.32 -2.03
CA SER A 296 9.95 -15.67 -3.28
C SER A 296 9.11 -16.67 -4.09
N PHE A 297 9.01 -16.44 -5.39
CA PHE A 297 8.24 -17.23 -6.33
C PHE A 297 9.08 -17.62 -7.54
N ALA A 298 8.90 -18.83 -8.07
CA ALA A 298 9.61 -19.28 -9.27
C ALA A 298 8.87 -18.81 -10.52
N LEU A 299 9.53 -17.98 -11.33
CA LEU A 299 8.97 -17.47 -12.57
C LEU A 299 9.06 -18.54 -13.66
N GLN A 300 8.14 -18.46 -14.62
CA GLN A 300 8.10 -19.27 -15.82
C GLN A 300 7.92 -18.37 -17.04
N GLU A 301 8.27 -18.90 -18.19
CA GLU A 301 7.89 -18.30 -19.46
C GLU A 301 6.37 -18.14 -19.56
N GLY A 302 5.94 -17.03 -20.15
CA GLY A 302 4.55 -16.62 -20.26
C GLY A 302 3.98 -15.93 -19.01
N ASP A 303 4.71 -15.90 -17.90
CA ASP A 303 4.28 -15.18 -16.70
C ASP A 303 4.16 -13.68 -16.98
N VAL A 304 3.08 -13.07 -16.48
CA VAL A 304 2.92 -11.62 -16.39
C VAL A 304 2.94 -11.24 -14.92
N CYS A 305 3.95 -10.46 -14.53
CA CYS A 305 4.05 -9.88 -13.21
C CYS A 305 3.43 -8.48 -13.21
N LEU A 306 2.54 -8.20 -12.26
CA LEU A 306 1.93 -6.90 -12.03
C LEU A 306 2.35 -6.42 -10.65
N THR A 307 2.71 -5.14 -10.49
CA THR A 307 2.97 -4.53 -9.17
C THR A 307 2.27 -3.18 -9.12
N PHE A 308 1.45 -2.94 -8.09
CA PHE A 308 0.51 -1.82 -8.09
C PHE A 308 0.11 -1.33 -6.68
N SER A 309 -0.35 -0.08 -6.61
CA SER A 309 -0.94 0.54 -5.40
C SER A 309 -2.36 0.04 -5.13
N ASP A 310 -2.90 0.29 -3.94
CA ASP A 310 -4.19 -0.29 -3.55
C ASP A 310 -5.35 0.20 -4.45
N GLY A 311 -5.22 1.37 -5.09
CA GLY A 311 -6.18 1.94 -6.02
C GLY A 311 -6.59 1.03 -7.19
N LEU A 312 -5.72 0.12 -7.66
CA LEU A 312 -6.12 -0.94 -8.59
C LEU A 312 -6.89 -2.06 -7.87
N GLY A 313 -6.36 -2.55 -6.75
CA GLY A 313 -6.92 -3.68 -6.00
C GLY A 313 -8.29 -3.42 -5.38
N ASP A 314 -8.57 -2.17 -5.04
CA ASP A 314 -9.83 -1.71 -4.46
C ASP A 314 -10.92 -1.49 -5.50
N ASN A 315 -10.55 -1.30 -6.77
CA ASN A 315 -11.47 -0.88 -7.82
C ASN A 315 -11.67 -1.92 -8.94
N VAL A 316 -10.78 -2.90 -9.11
CA VAL A 316 -10.90 -3.95 -10.13
C VAL A 316 -10.91 -5.36 -9.51
N TYR A 317 -11.90 -6.18 -9.86
CA TYR A 317 -11.97 -7.54 -9.31
C TYR A 317 -10.86 -8.42 -9.88
N LYS A 318 -10.48 -9.45 -9.12
CA LYS A 318 -9.50 -10.45 -9.54
C LYS A 318 -9.84 -11.09 -10.89
N LYS A 319 -11.13 -11.37 -11.11
CA LYS A 319 -11.63 -11.95 -12.37
C LYS A 319 -11.45 -11.01 -13.56
N ASP A 320 -11.63 -9.71 -13.36
CA ASP A 320 -11.50 -8.71 -14.41
C ASP A 320 -10.02 -8.53 -14.80
N ILE A 321 -9.12 -8.54 -13.81
CA ILE A 321 -7.66 -8.57 -14.06
C ILE A 321 -7.29 -9.80 -14.90
N THR A 322 -7.76 -10.99 -14.49
CA THR A 322 -7.46 -12.21 -15.23
C THR A 322 -8.08 -12.25 -16.63
N ALA A 323 -9.27 -11.68 -16.81
CA ALA A 323 -9.95 -11.62 -18.11
C ALA A 323 -9.23 -10.68 -19.07
N ALA A 324 -8.81 -9.49 -18.59
CA ALA A 324 -8.01 -8.55 -19.38
C ALA A 324 -6.70 -9.19 -19.83
N LEU A 325 -6.06 -9.99 -18.96
CA LEU A 325 -4.86 -10.73 -19.32
C LEU A 325 -5.13 -12.00 -20.13
N ALA A 326 -6.35 -12.52 -20.21
CA ALA A 326 -6.62 -13.74 -20.98
C ALA A 326 -6.90 -13.48 -22.46
N ALA A 327 -7.12 -12.24 -22.89
CA ALA A 327 -7.59 -11.94 -24.25
C ALA A 327 -6.53 -12.27 -25.34
N PRO A 328 -6.81 -13.19 -26.27
CA PRO A 328 -5.88 -13.66 -27.31
C PRO A 328 -5.26 -12.54 -28.16
N GLU A 329 -6.08 -11.56 -28.51
CA GLU A 329 -5.75 -10.42 -29.37
C GLU A 329 -4.59 -9.56 -28.82
N LEU A 330 -4.36 -9.62 -27.51
CA LEU A 330 -3.28 -8.91 -26.82
C LEU A 330 -1.95 -9.65 -26.92
N TRP A 331 -1.98 -10.97 -27.08
CA TRP A 331 -0.79 -11.82 -27.07
C TRP A 331 -0.14 -11.97 -28.45
N GLU A 332 -0.89 -11.69 -29.52
CA GLU A 332 -0.46 -11.81 -30.92
C GLU A 332 0.15 -10.52 -31.48
N SER A 333 -0.05 -9.37 -30.82
CA SER A 333 0.59 -8.10 -31.22
C SER A 333 2.00 -7.97 -30.61
N GLU A 334 3.02 -7.74 -31.43
CA GLU A 334 4.38 -7.46 -30.95
C GLU A 334 4.40 -6.14 -30.15
N GLY A 335 4.53 -6.25 -28.82
CA GLY A 335 4.81 -5.14 -27.90
C GLY A 335 3.62 -4.25 -27.48
N ALA A 336 2.66 -3.97 -28.37
CA ALA A 336 1.55 -3.06 -28.07
C ALA A 336 0.50 -3.65 -27.10
N GLY A 337 0.36 -4.98 -27.05
CA GLY A 337 -0.68 -5.64 -26.27
C GLY A 337 -0.56 -5.41 -24.77
N LEU A 338 0.64 -5.53 -24.19
CA LEU A 338 0.80 -5.40 -22.72
C LEU A 338 0.49 -3.98 -22.23
N GLN A 339 0.87 -2.96 -23.00
CA GLN A 339 0.54 -1.57 -22.66
C GLN A 339 -0.96 -1.30 -22.79
N SER A 340 -1.63 -1.88 -23.79
CA SER A 340 -3.09 -1.78 -23.94
C SER A 340 -3.83 -2.39 -22.73
N VAL A 341 -3.38 -3.54 -22.22
CA VAL A 341 -3.91 -4.11 -20.96
C VAL A 341 -3.67 -3.18 -19.78
N CYS A 342 -2.45 -2.65 -19.66
CA CYS A 342 -2.11 -1.72 -18.58
C CYS A 342 -3.05 -0.50 -18.58
N ASP A 343 -3.25 0.11 -19.74
CA ASP A 343 -4.18 1.23 -19.92
C ASP A 343 -5.63 0.83 -19.62
N GLN A 344 -6.07 -0.35 -20.07
CA GLN A 344 -7.40 -0.88 -19.77
C GLN A 344 -7.61 -1.03 -18.26
N LEU A 345 -6.69 -1.68 -17.54
CA LEU A 345 -6.79 -1.91 -16.11
C LEU A 345 -6.81 -0.60 -15.31
N VAL A 346 -5.96 0.36 -15.68
CA VAL A 346 -5.98 1.69 -15.03
C VAL A 346 -7.29 2.42 -15.34
N ASN A 347 -7.81 2.37 -16.56
CA ASN A 347 -9.12 2.94 -16.89
C ASN A 347 -10.27 2.27 -16.14
N MET A 348 -10.22 0.94 -15.97
CA MET A 348 -11.18 0.19 -15.15
C MET A 348 -11.11 0.57 -13.67
N SER A 349 -9.99 1.11 -13.19
CA SER A 349 -9.79 1.49 -11.79
C SER A 349 -10.27 2.91 -11.47
N LYS A 350 -10.24 3.83 -12.44
CA LYS A 350 -10.59 5.24 -12.23
C LYS A 350 -12.04 5.43 -11.79
N VAL A 351 -12.26 6.34 -10.84
CA VAL A 351 -13.60 6.89 -10.57
C VAL A 351 -14.05 7.67 -11.81
N HIS A 352 -15.17 7.28 -12.41
CA HIS A 352 -15.79 8.08 -13.46
C HIS A 352 -16.74 9.09 -12.82
N GLU A 353 -16.61 10.37 -13.18
CA GLU A 353 -17.67 11.34 -12.93
C GLU A 353 -18.87 10.90 -13.78
N LYS A 354 -19.97 10.49 -13.15
CA LYS A 354 -21.22 10.24 -13.88
C LYS A 354 -21.63 11.54 -14.55
N ASN A 355 -21.69 11.56 -15.88
CA ASN A 355 -22.32 12.66 -16.58
C ASN A 355 -23.83 12.59 -16.28
N PRO A 356 -24.47 13.70 -15.89
CA PRO A 356 -25.91 13.73 -15.60
C PRO A 356 -26.80 13.45 -16.82
N SER A 357 -26.23 13.21 -18.00
CA SER A 357 -26.95 12.85 -19.23
C SER A 357 -27.18 11.35 -19.42
N ASP A 358 -26.57 10.49 -18.59
CA ASP A 358 -26.63 9.02 -18.75
C ASP A 358 -27.76 8.37 -17.91
N GLU A 359 -28.81 9.13 -17.54
CA GLU A 359 -29.92 8.64 -16.69
C GLU A 359 -30.90 7.71 -17.41
N ASP A 360 -30.85 7.63 -18.73
CA ASP A 360 -31.80 6.86 -19.54
C ASP A 360 -31.11 5.73 -20.31
N ASP A 361 -30.57 4.70 -19.63
CA ASP A 361 -30.80 3.33 -20.10
C ASP A 361 -30.29 2.24 -19.14
N VAL A 362 -31.11 1.20 -19.03
CA VAL A 362 -30.87 -0.10 -18.39
C VAL A 362 -30.82 -0.10 -16.86
N VAL A 363 -31.77 -0.88 -16.31
CA VAL A 363 -31.81 -1.48 -14.97
C VAL A 363 -30.38 -1.64 -14.41
N SER A 364 -29.93 -0.64 -13.64
CA SER A 364 -28.64 -0.68 -12.95
C SER A 364 -28.69 -1.85 -11.97
N GLU A 365 -28.18 -3.02 -12.39
CA GLU A 365 -27.55 -3.92 -11.44
C GLU A 365 -26.61 -3.03 -10.62
N ARG A 366 -26.92 -2.85 -9.33
CA ARG A 366 -26.16 -1.97 -8.44
C ARG A 366 -24.68 -2.35 -8.58
N LEU A 367 -23.90 -1.50 -9.25
CA LEU A 367 -22.50 -1.78 -9.53
C LEU A 367 -21.78 -1.99 -8.20
N LEU A 368 -21.18 -3.17 -8.04
CA LEU A 368 -20.44 -3.55 -6.84
C LEU A 368 -18.94 -3.42 -7.11
N TYR A 369 -18.19 -2.98 -6.11
CA TYR A 369 -16.74 -2.80 -6.22
C TYR A 369 -15.95 -3.70 -5.25
N PRO A 370 -14.69 -4.05 -5.57
CA PRO A 370 -13.86 -4.89 -4.71
C PRO A 370 -13.70 -4.37 -3.29
N PHE A 371 -13.46 -3.07 -3.11
CA PHE A 371 -13.34 -2.47 -1.78
C PHE A 371 -14.62 -2.68 -0.94
N ALA A 372 -15.79 -2.39 -1.51
CA ALA A 372 -17.07 -2.62 -0.84
C ALA A 372 -17.25 -4.11 -0.51
N THR A 373 -16.90 -5.00 -1.45
CA THR A 373 -16.92 -6.46 -1.22
C THR A 373 -16.02 -6.87 -0.05
N ALA A 374 -14.80 -6.34 0.02
CA ALA A 374 -13.88 -6.61 1.11
C ALA A 374 -14.40 -6.06 2.46
N ALA A 375 -15.04 -4.89 2.44
CA ALA A 375 -15.70 -4.31 3.60
C ALA A 375 -16.88 -5.17 4.08
N VAL A 376 -17.66 -5.77 3.18
CA VAL A 376 -18.74 -6.74 3.54
C VAL A 376 -18.16 -7.92 4.31
N MET A 377 -17.03 -8.47 3.86
CA MET A 377 -16.38 -9.61 4.52
C MET A 377 -15.93 -9.24 5.94
N GLU A 378 -15.24 -8.10 6.10
CA GLU A 378 -14.81 -7.61 7.42
C GLU A 378 -16.01 -7.30 8.33
N TYR A 379 -17.04 -6.63 7.78
CA TYR A 379 -18.27 -6.29 8.50
C TYR A 379 -18.96 -7.54 9.02
N ARG A 380 -19.06 -8.59 8.20
CA ARG A 380 -19.64 -9.88 8.59
C ARG A 380 -18.81 -10.55 9.68
N GLU A 381 -17.49 -10.61 9.53
CA GLU A 381 -16.60 -11.20 10.52
C GLU A 381 -16.76 -10.52 11.88
N ARG A 382 -16.69 -9.18 11.93
CA ARG A 382 -16.84 -8.41 13.17
C ARG A 382 -18.23 -8.49 13.78
N THR A 383 -19.26 -8.56 12.95
CA THR A 383 -20.64 -8.76 13.44
C THR A 383 -20.75 -10.10 14.16
N LEU A 384 -20.19 -11.17 13.58
CA LEU A 384 -20.17 -12.50 14.20
C LEU A 384 -19.33 -12.54 15.48
N GLU A 385 -18.20 -11.82 15.54
CA GLU A 385 -17.39 -11.69 16.76
C GLU A 385 -18.16 -10.96 17.87
N ASN A 386 -18.82 -9.84 17.56
CA ASN A 386 -19.59 -9.07 18.53
C ASN A 386 -20.80 -9.85 19.08
N THR A 387 -21.56 -10.54 18.25
CA THR A 387 -22.72 -11.36 18.71
C THR A 387 -22.31 -12.47 19.66
N LYS A 388 -21.09 -13.02 19.54
CA LYS A 388 -20.58 -14.02 20.50
C LYS A 388 -20.28 -13.42 21.87
N LEU A 389 -19.92 -12.14 21.92
CA LEU A 389 -19.53 -11.42 23.14
C LEU A 389 -20.74 -10.84 23.89
N THR A 390 -21.79 -10.47 23.17
CA THR A 390 -23.04 -9.92 23.73
C THR A 390 -24.25 -10.68 23.19
N PRO A 391 -24.73 -11.74 23.88
CA PRO A 391 -25.91 -12.51 23.48
C PRO A 391 -27.23 -11.74 23.63
N GLU A 392 -27.23 -10.65 24.38
CA GLU A 392 -28.43 -9.85 24.70
C GLU A 392 -28.75 -8.87 23.56
N GLY A 393 -29.54 -9.33 22.59
CA GLY A 393 -30.30 -8.50 21.65
C GLY A 393 -29.59 -8.16 20.33
N PRO A 394 -30.30 -8.18 19.17
CA PRO A 394 -29.70 -8.00 17.85
C PRO A 394 -29.47 -6.53 17.43
N LEU A 395 -29.96 -5.56 18.21
CA LEU A 395 -29.95 -4.14 17.85
C LEU A 395 -28.88 -3.41 18.67
N ASP A 396 -27.99 -2.71 17.98
CA ASP A 396 -27.07 -1.79 18.62
C ASP A 396 -27.80 -0.51 19.08
N ALA A 397 -27.08 0.43 19.71
CA ALA A 397 -27.65 1.71 20.15
C ALA A 397 -28.25 2.55 19.00
N SER A 398 -27.96 2.21 17.74
CA SER A 398 -28.52 2.87 16.55
C SER A 398 -29.78 2.17 16.00
N GLY A 399 -30.21 1.06 16.62
CA GLY A 399 -31.38 0.31 16.19
C GLY A 399 -31.14 -0.52 14.93
N VAL A 400 -29.88 -0.78 14.55
CA VAL A 400 -29.56 -1.57 13.36
C VAL A 400 -29.34 -3.04 13.72
N ASP A 401 -30.06 -3.92 13.02
CA ASP A 401 -29.76 -5.36 13.04
C ASP A 401 -28.57 -5.65 12.13
N HIS A 402 -27.38 -5.59 12.72
CA HIS A 402 -26.13 -5.84 11.99
C HIS A 402 -26.05 -7.27 11.43
N MET A 403 -26.68 -8.25 12.08
CA MET A 403 -26.68 -9.63 11.64
C MET A 403 -27.47 -9.80 10.35
N ALA A 404 -28.71 -9.26 10.32
CA ALA A 404 -29.54 -9.28 9.11
C ALA A 404 -28.91 -8.48 7.97
N ALA A 405 -28.42 -7.27 8.26
CA ALA A 405 -27.77 -6.41 7.27
C ALA A 405 -26.52 -7.05 6.66
N SER A 406 -25.67 -7.69 7.48
CA SER A 406 -24.47 -8.38 6.97
C SER A 406 -24.81 -9.60 6.12
N LEU A 407 -25.91 -10.32 6.40
CA LEU A 407 -26.37 -11.43 5.55
C LEU A 407 -26.87 -10.94 4.19
N GLU A 408 -27.68 -9.88 4.16
CA GLU A 408 -28.16 -9.28 2.92
C GLU A 408 -27.00 -8.83 2.03
N LEU A 409 -26.01 -8.15 2.62
CA LEU A 409 -24.82 -7.69 1.91
C LEU A 409 -23.96 -8.86 1.41
N MET A 410 -23.78 -9.92 2.20
CA MET A 410 -23.06 -11.12 1.76
C MET A 410 -23.72 -11.79 0.55
N GLU A 411 -25.05 -11.88 0.53
CA GLU A 411 -25.76 -12.46 -0.62
C GLU A 411 -25.65 -11.55 -1.85
N ARG A 412 -25.71 -10.22 -1.67
CA ARG A 412 -25.52 -9.25 -2.75
C ARG A 412 -24.14 -9.38 -3.42
N HIS A 413 -23.08 -9.61 -2.65
CA HIS A 413 -21.70 -9.70 -3.15
C HIS A 413 -21.25 -11.13 -3.51
N LYS A 414 -22.16 -12.09 -3.51
CA LYS A 414 -21.86 -13.51 -3.72
C LYS A 414 -21.18 -13.76 -5.08
N GLY A 415 -20.12 -14.57 -5.05
CA GLY A 415 -19.37 -14.97 -6.25
C GLY A 415 -18.39 -13.92 -6.80
N LYS A 416 -18.34 -12.72 -6.20
CA LYS A 416 -17.30 -11.71 -6.45
C LYS A 416 -16.01 -12.11 -5.73
N GLN A 417 -14.88 -11.90 -6.41
CA GLN A 417 -13.56 -12.31 -5.90
C GLN A 417 -12.64 -11.09 -5.88
N THR A 418 -12.22 -10.70 -4.70
CA THR A 418 -11.23 -9.65 -4.45
C THR A 418 -9.83 -10.25 -4.39
N LEU A 419 -8.82 -9.38 -4.29
CA LEU A 419 -7.46 -9.79 -3.93
C LEU A 419 -7.39 -9.89 -2.39
N ASP A 420 -7.49 -11.09 -1.85
CA ASP A 420 -7.82 -11.35 -0.44
C ASP A 420 -6.65 -11.89 0.40
N ARG A 421 -5.44 -12.02 -0.17
CA ARG A 421 -4.27 -12.48 0.59
C ARG A 421 -3.77 -11.39 1.53
N ASN A 422 -4.24 -11.43 2.78
CA ASN A 422 -3.90 -10.46 3.81
C ASN A 422 -3.23 -11.14 5.02
N LEU A 423 -2.22 -10.48 5.59
CA LEU A 423 -1.63 -10.79 6.88
C LEU A 423 -2.06 -9.71 7.89
N LEU A 424 -2.94 -10.07 8.82
CA LEU A 424 -3.40 -9.17 9.86
C LEU A 424 -2.42 -9.18 11.04
N LEU A 425 -1.69 -8.08 11.21
CA LEU A 425 -0.89 -7.78 12.40
C LEU A 425 -1.80 -7.27 13.53
N ARG A 426 -2.75 -8.10 13.99
CA ARG A 426 -3.65 -7.71 15.10
C ARG A 426 -2.79 -7.42 16.34
N ARG A 427 -2.71 -6.15 16.74
CA ARG A 427 -2.29 -5.82 18.12
C ARG A 427 -3.47 -6.16 19.05
N PRO A 428 -3.23 -6.68 20.27
CA PRO A 428 -4.27 -6.97 21.26
C PRO A 428 -4.88 -5.68 21.88
N SER A 429 -5.21 -4.70 21.04
CA SER A 429 -5.92 -3.46 21.37
C SER A 429 -7.42 -3.73 21.46
N ARG A 430 -8.10 -3.11 22.43
CA ARG A 430 -9.52 -3.32 22.74
C ARG A 430 -10.49 -2.58 21.81
N LYS A 431 -10.02 -1.75 20.87
CA LYS A 431 -10.91 -0.94 20.02
C LYS A 431 -10.45 -0.97 18.56
N HIS A 432 -11.39 -1.36 17.70
CA HIS A 432 -11.25 -1.34 16.25
C HIS A 432 -11.14 0.09 15.70
N HIS A 433 -10.43 0.24 14.58
CA HIS A 433 -10.29 1.49 13.86
C HIS A 433 -11.63 1.98 13.29
N TYR A 434 -12.40 1.06 12.68
CA TYR A 434 -13.74 1.32 12.15
C TYR A 434 -14.82 0.68 13.03
N SER A 435 -15.89 1.44 13.29
CA SER A 435 -17.12 0.92 13.87
C SER A 435 -17.88 0.01 12.89
N LEU A 436 -18.78 -0.83 13.39
CA LEU A 436 -19.66 -1.65 12.55
C LEU A 436 -20.49 -0.79 11.58
N MET A 437 -20.98 0.37 12.02
CA MET A 437 -21.70 1.29 11.15
C MET A 437 -20.83 1.83 10.01
N GLN A 438 -19.58 2.22 10.30
CA GLN A 438 -18.65 2.66 9.25
C GLN A 438 -18.35 1.55 8.24
N LEU A 439 -18.16 0.31 8.71
CA LEU A 439 -17.96 -0.84 7.82
C LEU A 439 -19.21 -1.13 6.99
N LYS A 440 -20.41 -1.01 7.56
CA LYS A 440 -21.66 -1.12 6.81
C LYS A 440 -21.75 -0.08 5.69
N LEU A 441 -21.40 1.17 5.96
CA LEU A 441 -21.39 2.23 4.95
C LEU A 441 -20.37 1.95 3.84
N MET A 442 -19.17 1.49 4.19
CA MET A 442 -18.15 1.06 3.22
C MET A 442 -18.63 -0.11 2.36
N ALA A 443 -19.31 -1.08 2.98
CA ALA A 443 -19.90 -2.23 2.32
C ALA A 443 -21.08 -1.88 1.39
N GLU A 444 -21.76 -0.76 1.65
CA GLU A 444 -22.87 -0.26 0.84
C GLU A 444 -22.44 0.70 -0.27
N MET A 445 -21.15 1.01 -0.40
CA MET A 445 -20.66 1.94 -1.41
C MET A 445 -20.95 1.44 -2.84
N GLN A 446 -21.50 2.34 -3.64
CA GLN A 446 -21.85 2.13 -5.05
C GLN A 446 -20.97 2.94 -6.00
N THR A 447 -19.83 3.42 -5.50
CA THR A 447 -18.83 4.14 -6.27
C THR A 447 -17.49 3.47 -6.06
N LYS A 448 -16.61 3.62 -7.04
CA LYS A 448 -15.19 3.31 -6.89
C LYS A 448 -14.58 4.16 -5.77
N LYS A 449 -13.56 3.61 -5.10
CA LYS A 449 -12.77 4.35 -4.13
C LYS A 449 -11.91 5.37 -4.91
N PRO A 450 -12.01 6.67 -4.60
CA PRO A 450 -11.12 7.67 -5.19
C PRO A 450 -9.71 7.43 -4.68
N ASP A 451 -8.79 7.13 -5.59
CA ASP A 451 -7.42 6.81 -5.23
C ASP A 451 -6.43 7.09 -6.36
N ASP A 452 -5.17 7.23 -5.97
CA ASP A 452 -4.07 7.17 -6.91
C ASP A 452 -3.91 5.74 -7.46
N ILE A 453 -3.40 5.63 -8.68
CA ILE A 453 -3.14 4.32 -9.28
C ILE A 453 -1.74 4.37 -9.87
N THR A 454 -0.89 3.46 -9.43
CA THR A 454 0.41 3.16 -10.04
C THR A 454 0.43 1.69 -10.39
N LEU A 455 0.69 1.36 -11.66
CA LEU A 455 0.75 -0.01 -12.15
C LEU A 455 1.98 -0.21 -13.03
N PHE A 456 2.79 -1.21 -12.68
CA PHE A 456 3.88 -1.75 -13.50
C PHE A 456 3.60 -3.19 -13.88
N MET A 457 3.89 -3.53 -15.13
CA MET A 457 3.71 -4.86 -15.69
C MET A 457 4.96 -5.30 -16.45
N THR A 458 5.36 -6.55 -16.22
CA THR A 458 6.45 -7.20 -16.96
C THR A 458 5.99 -8.58 -17.41
N ARG A 459 6.13 -8.87 -18.70
CA ARG A 459 5.89 -10.20 -19.26
C ARG A 459 7.22 -10.89 -19.58
N PHE A 460 7.33 -12.13 -19.12
CA PHE A 460 8.47 -13.01 -19.37
C PHE A 460 8.23 -13.84 -20.62
N VAL A 461 8.60 -13.32 -21.79
CA VAL A 461 8.65 -14.10 -23.03
C VAL A 461 9.99 -14.83 -23.11
N GLY A 462 9.98 -16.13 -23.42
CA GLY A 462 11.21 -16.86 -23.69
C GLY A 462 11.76 -16.43 -25.04
N GLY A 463 13.08 -16.31 -25.14
CA GLY A 463 13.72 -16.28 -26.45
C GLY A 463 13.48 -17.62 -27.14
N CYS A 464 12.78 -17.62 -28.27
CA CYS A 464 12.84 -18.74 -29.20
C CYS A 464 14.31 -18.95 -29.58
N TYR A 465 14.95 -19.98 -29.05
CA TYR A 465 16.23 -20.49 -29.54
C TYR A 465 16.05 -21.87 -30.12
#